data_AF-A0A974RWT1-F1
#
_entry.id   AF-A0A974RWT1-F1
#
_cell.length_a   1.000
_cell.length_b   1.000
_cell.length_c   1.000
_cell.angle_alpha   90.00
_cell.angle_beta   90.00
_cell.angle_gamma   90.00
#
_symmetry.space_group_name_H-M   'P 1'
#
loop_
_entity.id
_entity.type
_entity.pdbx_description
1 polymer ?
#
loop_
_entity_poly.entity_id
_entity_poly.type
_entity_poly.pdbx_seq_one_letter_code
_entity_poly.pdbx_strand_id
1 'polypeptide(L)'
;MKSNQLTLGQTKRVMYIENKEGLINDANACTGWVSFSKTGKTIYYKGKAFVSNKGKGVNENYNDLETGEEYWISGIKKRGSNVHPCESIGSVVVDEDARDEYNLLRAYSDN
;
A
#
# COMPACT_ATOMS: atom_id res chain seq x y z
N MET A 1 -12.84 3.63 -13.61
CA MET A 1 -11.40 3.80 -13.34
C MET A 1 -10.63 3.22 -14.51
N LYS A 2 -9.47 3.77 -14.94
CA LYS A 2 -8.62 3.02 -15.89
C LYS A 2 -8.11 1.75 -15.20
N SER A 3 -8.28 0.60 -15.83
CA SER A 3 -7.75 -0.67 -15.33
C SER A 3 -6.25 -0.70 -15.54
N ASN A 4 -5.49 -0.89 -14.47
CA ASN A 4 -4.06 -1.16 -14.49
C ASN A 4 -3.73 -2.17 -13.37
N GLN A 5 -2.47 -2.59 -13.26
CA GLN A 5 -2.04 -3.59 -12.28
C GLN A 5 -2.33 -3.18 -10.82
N LEU A 6 -2.37 -1.87 -10.52
CA LEU A 6 -2.62 -1.32 -9.19
C LEU A 6 -4.11 -1.14 -8.90
N THR A 7 -4.90 -0.65 -9.85
CA THR A 7 -6.32 -0.36 -9.65
C THR A 7 -7.20 -1.57 -9.92
N LEU A 8 -6.80 -2.48 -10.80
CA LEU A 8 -7.64 -3.56 -11.36
C LEU A 8 -9.03 -3.07 -11.84
N GLY A 9 -9.14 -1.80 -12.22
CA GLY A 9 -10.41 -1.17 -12.59
C GLY A 9 -11.32 -0.76 -11.42
N GLN A 10 -10.90 -1.03 -10.17
CA GLN A 10 -11.62 -0.67 -8.94
C GLN A 10 -11.29 0.75 -8.47
N THR A 11 -12.20 1.33 -7.69
CA THR A 11 -12.05 2.68 -7.10
C THR A 11 -11.33 2.68 -5.76
N LYS A 12 -11.38 1.55 -5.05
CA LYS A 12 -10.71 1.32 -3.77
C LYS A 12 -10.22 -0.13 -3.70
N ARG A 13 -9.12 -0.36 -2.98
CA ARG A 13 -8.52 -1.70 -2.76
C ARG A 13 -7.81 -1.76 -1.41
N VAL A 14 -7.70 -2.94 -0.83
CA VAL A 14 -6.77 -3.18 0.27
C VAL A 14 -5.36 -3.28 -0.28
N MET A 15 -4.49 -2.41 0.25
CA MET A 15 -3.12 -2.26 -0.19
C MET A 15 -2.19 -2.22 1.02
N TYR A 16 -0.95 -2.60 0.78
CA TYR A 16 0.14 -2.48 1.73
C TYR A 16 0.84 -1.14 1.52
N ILE A 17 1.12 -0.42 2.61
CA ILE A 17 1.69 0.91 2.62
C ILE A 17 2.82 0.90 3.65
N GLU A 18 4.03 1.19 3.22
CA GLU A 18 5.21 1.25 4.07
C GLU A 18 5.84 2.63 3.96
N ASN A 19 6.20 3.21 5.11
CA ASN A 19 6.95 4.46 5.16
C ASN A 19 8.44 4.09 5.23
N LYS A 20 9.24 4.60 4.28
CA LYS A 20 10.68 4.31 4.23
C LYS A 20 11.51 5.22 5.14
N GLU A 21 10.95 6.35 5.56
CA GLU A 21 11.64 7.39 6.33
C GLU A 21 11.15 7.47 7.79
N GLY A 22 10.08 6.75 8.14
CA GLY A 22 9.49 6.83 9.47
C GLY A 22 8.41 5.79 9.76
N LEU A 23 7.38 6.23 10.49
CA LEU A 23 6.23 5.41 10.88
C LEU A 23 4.96 5.89 10.18
N ILE A 24 4.08 4.96 9.87
CA ILE A 24 2.70 5.16 9.45
C ILE A 24 1.77 4.43 10.42
N ASN A 25 0.89 5.18 11.09
CA ASN A 25 0.02 4.67 12.16
C ASN A 25 0.80 3.91 13.25
N ASP A 26 1.85 4.53 13.79
CA ASP A 26 2.73 3.96 14.83
C ASP A 26 3.45 2.65 14.42
N ALA A 27 3.51 2.36 13.12
CA ALA A 27 4.15 1.17 12.58
C ALA A 27 4.99 1.46 11.34
N ASN A 28 5.98 0.63 11.02
CA ASN A 28 6.78 0.83 9.80
C ASN A 28 5.94 0.64 8.53
N ALA A 29 4.95 -0.24 8.60
CA ALA A 29 4.00 -0.44 7.53
C ALA A 29 2.58 -0.65 8.06
N CYS A 30 1.62 -0.39 7.19
CA CYS A 30 0.23 -0.72 7.42
C CYS A 30 -0.41 -1.37 6.20
N THR A 31 -1.54 -2.04 6.44
CA THR A 31 -2.41 -2.58 5.39
C THR A 31 -3.81 -2.05 5.62
N GLY A 32 -4.35 -1.39 4.60
CA GLY A 32 -5.62 -0.71 4.73
C GLY A 32 -6.29 -0.45 3.40
N TRP A 33 -7.54 0.01 3.47
CA TRP A 33 -8.29 0.44 2.30
C TRP A 33 -7.74 1.75 1.76
N VAL A 34 -7.30 1.72 0.50
CA VAL A 34 -6.92 2.93 -0.21
C VAL A 34 -7.92 3.21 -1.32
N SER A 35 -8.08 4.50 -1.62
CA SER A 35 -8.86 4.96 -2.77
C SER A 35 -7.94 5.55 -3.83
N PHE A 36 -8.30 5.42 -5.10
CA PHE A 36 -7.49 5.95 -6.20
C PHE A 36 -8.15 7.19 -6.82
N SER A 37 -7.34 8.13 -7.32
CA SER A 37 -7.84 9.21 -8.17
C SER A 37 -8.36 8.66 -9.51
N LYS A 38 -9.19 9.42 -10.23
CA LYS A 38 -9.75 9.01 -11.54
C LYS A 38 -8.72 8.49 -12.55
N THR A 39 -7.47 8.97 -12.44
CA THR A 39 -6.35 8.58 -13.31
C THR A 39 -5.51 7.43 -12.76
N GLY A 40 -5.71 7.03 -11.50
CA GLY A 40 -4.91 6.02 -10.79
C GLY A 40 -3.52 6.49 -10.37
N LYS A 41 -3.21 7.79 -10.53
CA LYS A 41 -1.90 8.36 -10.22
C LYS A 41 -1.71 8.74 -8.75
N THR A 42 -2.83 8.96 -8.05
CA THR A 42 -2.85 9.36 -6.65
C THR A 42 -3.61 8.31 -5.85
N ILE A 43 -3.07 7.98 -4.69
CA ILE A 43 -3.65 7.06 -3.72
C ILE A 43 -4.02 7.87 -2.48
N TYR A 44 -5.19 7.63 -1.92
CA TYR A 44 -5.67 8.28 -0.71
C TYR A 44 -5.85 7.24 0.39
N TYR A 45 -5.34 7.54 1.58
CA TYR A 45 -5.40 6.65 2.74
C TYR A 45 -5.41 7.49 4.02
N LYS A 46 -6.43 7.30 4.88
CA LYS A 46 -6.57 8.00 6.18
C LYS A 46 -6.26 9.51 6.15
N GLY A 47 -6.72 10.20 5.10
CA GLY A 47 -6.51 11.64 4.92
C GLY A 47 -5.18 12.04 4.26
N LYS A 48 -4.23 11.10 4.12
CA LYS A 48 -3.00 11.30 3.34
C LYS A 48 -3.23 11.07 1.85
N ALA A 49 -2.44 11.74 1.02
CA ALA A 49 -2.53 11.66 -0.42
C ALA A 49 -1.15 11.39 -1.03
N PHE A 50 -0.97 10.20 -1.58
CA PHE A 50 0.28 9.74 -2.14
C PHE A 50 0.29 9.84 -3.65
N VAL A 51 1.31 10.47 -4.23
CA VAL A 51 1.46 10.63 -5.68
C VAL A 51 2.52 9.66 -6.21
N SER A 52 2.25 8.99 -7.32
CA SER A 52 3.21 8.05 -7.90
C SER A 52 4.44 8.76 -8.46
N ASN A 53 5.63 8.29 -8.10
CA ASN A 53 6.91 8.77 -8.61
C ASN A 53 7.24 8.24 -10.03
N LYS A 54 6.31 7.55 -10.70
CA LYS A 54 6.48 6.95 -12.05
C LYS A 54 7.74 6.07 -12.20
N GLY A 55 8.19 5.42 -11.13
CA GLY A 55 9.39 4.59 -11.16
C GLY A 55 10.69 5.39 -11.28
N LYS A 56 10.70 6.66 -10.88
CA LYS A 56 11.94 7.43 -10.69
C LYS A 56 12.67 7.11 -9.39
N GLY A 57 12.01 6.38 -8.49
CA GLY A 57 12.56 5.90 -7.24
C GLY A 57 13.29 4.58 -7.38
N VAL A 58 14.37 4.42 -6.62
CA VAL A 58 15.16 3.18 -6.59
C VAL A 58 14.59 2.21 -5.55
N ASN A 59 14.00 2.71 -4.46
CA ASN A 59 13.51 1.94 -3.32
C ASN A 59 12.07 2.30 -2.88
N GLU A 60 11.46 3.27 -3.55
CA GLU A 60 10.16 3.87 -3.27
C GLU A 60 9.34 4.03 -4.56
N ASN A 61 8.01 4.14 -4.44
CA ASN A 61 7.14 4.29 -5.62
C ASN A 61 6.07 5.38 -5.50
N TYR A 62 5.86 5.91 -4.30
CA TYR A 62 4.96 7.04 -4.04
C TYR A 62 5.58 8.00 -3.03
N ASN A 63 5.21 9.29 -3.12
CA ASN A 63 5.52 10.29 -2.11
C ASN A 63 4.25 10.86 -1.51
N ASP A 64 4.25 11.20 -0.23
CA ASP A 64 3.16 11.97 0.38
C ASP A 64 3.18 13.41 -0.16
N LEU A 65 2.03 13.90 -0.60
CA LEU A 65 1.90 15.23 -1.19
C LEU A 65 2.11 16.35 -0.17
N GLU A 66 1.89 16.07 1.11
CA GLU A 66 1.99 17.07 2.18
C GLU A 66 3.40 17.15 2.75
N THR A 67 3.99 16.02 3.11
CA THR A 67 5.30 15.96 3.79
C THR A 67 6.46 15.77 2.82
N GLY A 68 6.20 15.22 1.62
CA GLY A 68 7.24 14.81 0.68
C GLY A 68 7.91 13.48 1.04
N GLU A 69 7.47 12.82 2.12
CA GLU A 69 8.04 11.56 2.58
C GLU A 69 7.88 10.44 1.55
N GLU A 70 8.83 9.50 1.55
CA GLU A 70 8.88 8.38 0.62
C GLU A 70 8.13 7.13 1.13
N TYR A 71 7.26 6.60 0.27
CA TYR A 71 6.41 5.46 0.56
C TYR A 71 6.57 4.34 -0.46
N TRP A 72 6.47 3.11 0.05
CA TRP A 72 6.30 1.91 -0.74
C TRP A 72 4.85 1.41 -0.64
N ILE A 73 4.09 1.56 -1.73
CA ILE A 73 2.69 1.15 -1.81
C ILE A 73 2.52 0.04 -2.83
N SER A 74 2.01 -1.12 -2.41
CA SER A 74 1.80 -2.26 -3.30
C SER A 74 0.54 -3.04 -2.95
N GLY A 75 0.07 -3.86 -3.90
CA GLY A 75 -0.97 -4.83 -3.61
C GLY A 75 -0.48 -5.88 -2.60
N ILE A 76 -1.41 -6.54 -1.91
CA ILE A 76 -1.07 -7.65 -1.00
C ILE A 76 -0.55 -8.82 -1.84
N LYS A 77 0.73 -9.20 -1.68
CA LYS A 77 1.31 -10.37 -2.34
C LYS A 77 0.91 -11.65 -1.62
N LYS A 78 0.60 -12.67 -2.41
CA LYS A 78 0.16 -14.01 -1.99
C LYS A 78 1.04 -14.65 -0.90
N ARG A 79 2.36 -14.64 -1.08
CA ARG A 79 3.31 -15.33 -0.17
C ARG A 79 3.62 -14.57 1.14
N GLY A 80 2.95 -13.46 1.42
CA GLY A 80 3.32 -12.59 2.53
C GLY A 80 4.66 -11.86 2.35
N SER A 81 5.31 -12.00 1.19
CA SER A 81 6.55 -11.33 0.80
C SER A 81 6.40 -9.83 0.50
N ASN A 82 5.37 -9.17 1.03
CA ASN A 82 5.36 -7.71 1.10
C ASN A 82 6.39 -7.23 2.12
N VAL A 83 6.62 -8.05 3.16
CA VAL A 83 7.76 -7.92 4.05
C VAL A 83 8.96 -8.56 3.34
N HIS A 84 10.01 -7.77 3.08
CA HIS A 84 11.25 -8.30 2.56
C HIS A 84 11.82 -9.31 3.58
N PRO A 85 12.12 -10.57 3.20
CA PRO A 85 12.66 -11.56 4.16
C PRO A 85 14.00 -11.16 4.82
N CYS A 86 14.69 -10.18 4.24
CA CYS A 86 15.96 -9.63 4.72
C CYS A 86 15.76 -8.32 5.54
N GLU A 87 14.61 -7.66 5.43
CA GLU A 87 14.30 -6.45 6.18
C GLU A 87 13.32 -6.82 7.29
N SER A 88 13.76 -6.74 8.54
CA SER A 88 12.84 -6.78 9.67
C SER A 88 11.98 -5.52 9.64
N ILE A 89 10.85 -5.57 8.92
CA ILE A 89 9.81 -4.55 9.06
C ILE A 89 9.29 -4.72 10.47
N GLY A 90 9.69 -3.80 11.36
CA GLY A 90 9.54 -3.96 12.81
C GLY A 90 8.10 -4.23 13.22
N SER A 91 7.15 -3.44 12.68
CA SER A 91 5.72 -3.61 12.92
C SER A 91 4.89 -3.37 11.66
N VAL A 92 3.91 -4.25 11.43
CA VAL A 92 2.90 -4.10 10.37
C VAL A 92 1.50 -4.08 11.00
N VAL A 93 0.79 -2.97 10.85
CA VAL A 93 -0.58 -2.81 11.36
C VAL A 93 -1.58 -3.10 10.23
N VAL A 94 -2.58 -3.93 10.47
CA VAL A 94 -3.69 -4.12 9.54
C VAL A 94 -4.90 -3.40 10.10
N ASP A 95 -5.48 -2.50 9.32
CA ASP A 95 -6.69 -1.80 9.73
C ASP A 95 -7.84 -2.80 9.93
N GLU A 96 -8.66 -2.60 10.96
CA GLU A 96 -9.73 -3.54 11.33
C GLU A 96 -10.74 -3.72 10.19
N ASP A 97 -11.08 -2.66 9.46
CA ASP A 97 -11.98 -2.67 8.31
C ASP A 97 -11.39 -3.34 7.06
N ALA A 98 -10.06 -3.45 7.00
CA ALA A 98 -9.34 -4.15 5.94
C ALA A 98 -8.98 -5.58 6.32
N ARG A 99 -9.18 -6.01 7.57
CA ARG A 99 -8.75 -7.31 8.08
C ARG A 99 -9.40 -8.47 7.34
N ASP A 100 -10.71 -8.38 7.08
CA ASP A 100 -11.45 -9.45 6.40
C ASP A 100 -10.98 -9.62 4.96
N GLU A 101 -10.90 -8.52 4.21
CA GLU A 101 -10.41 -8.53 2.83
C GLU A 101 -8.94 -8.96 2.76
N TYR A 102 -8.11 -8.53 3.71
CA TYR A 102 -6.73 -9.00 3.84
C TYR A 102 -6.64 -10.51 4.03
N ASN A 103 -7.47 -11.05 4.94
CA ASN A 103 -7.55 -12.49 5.18
C ASN A 103 -8.04 -13.24 3.95
N LEU A 104 -9.04 -12.71 3.23
CA LEU A 104 -9.55 -13.29 1.98
C LEU A 104 -8.46 -13.32 0.89
N LEU A 105 -7.75 -12.20 0.68
CA LEU A 105 -6.67 -12.11 -0.30
C LEU A 105 -5.52 -13.09 0.02
N ARG A 106 -5.29 -13.39 1.31
CA ARG A 106 -4.36 -14.43 1.73
C ARG A 106 -4.91 -15.84 1.54
N ALA A 107 -6.15 -16.10 1.92
CA ALA A 107 -6.77 -17.43 1.86
C ALA A 107 -7.04 -17.91 0.42
N TYR A 108 -7.42 -17.01 -0.51
CA TYR A 108 -7.64 -17.34 -1.93
C TYR A 108 -6.36 -17.73 -2.69
N SER A 109 -5.21 -17.70 -2.03
CA SER A 109 -3.92 -17.98 -2.63
C SER A 109 -3.41 -19.40 -2.40
N ASP A 110 -4.09 -20.18 -1.55
CA ASP A 110 -3.73 -21.55 -1.16
C ASP A 110 -4.51 -22.65 -1.91
N ASN A 111 -5.28 -22.29 -2.94
CA ASN A 111 -6.04 -23.23 -3.79
C ASN A 111 -5.57 -23.17 -5.26
#